data_AF-A0A7S4W5X9-F1
#
_entry.id   AF-A0A7S4W5X9-F1
#
_cell.length_a   1.000
_cell.length_b   1.000
_cell.length_c   1.000
_cell.angle_alpha   90.00
_cell.angle_beta   90.00
_cell.angle_gamma   90.00
#
_symmetry.space_group_name_H-M   'P 1'
#
loop_
_entity.id
_entity.type
_entity.pdbx_description
1 polymer ?
#
loop_
_entity_poly.entity_id
_entity_poly.type
_entity_poly.pdbx_seq_one_letter_code
_entity_poly.pdbx_strand_id
1 'polypeptide(L)'
;MPCTMGINSFGRIGRLVFRAASANQAVQVVAINEPFMELDYIVYLLKYDSVHGRFKGRISTKKDGDKDYLIVNGAAIRVFHEKDPASIGWGEAGADYICESTGVFTAKEKAELHLKGGAKKVIISAPPKDSVPIYVVGVNHTEYKPTDTVVSNASCTTNCLAPLAKVVDQKYGIEEGLMTTVHAMTATQLTVDGPSRGGKDWRGGRCASQNIIPSSTGAAKAVGKCYPAVNGKLTGMAFRVPTPDVSVVDLTCKLKTPAKYEDIVATIKEAAAGTMQGVLDWTDEEVVSSDFISCKASSVFDVQAGIALTDTFVKLVSWYDNEWGYSNRLVDLAIHMAKQDGNFNKFRGTICVCGGGNAAHVFIPYFSQQGYDVTVFADFKDEAARLKAAYEENGGIEVHDRCDPTNIRTYRGTPSVCSNQAADAVPQADYVIVALPSFAIKNVLTGLKPHLKQGAVVFIMPGQGGVDYVAKEVLGDECRAGKVSVAGIIPMPLNCRIDAFGKKVQLAALKATYDL
;
A
#
# COMPACT_ATOMS: atom_id res chain seq x y z
N MET A 1 -7.41 -4.60 8.77
CA MET A 1 -7.27 -3.18 8.44
C MET A 1 -6.08 -3.01 7.52
N PRO A 2 -6.18 -2.17 6.49
CA PRO A 2 -5.03 -1.82 5.65
C PRO A 2 -3.94 -1.15 6.51
N CYS A 3 -2.71 -1.12 6.01
CA CYS A 3 -1.64 -0.35 6.64
C CYS A 3 -2.08 1.12 6.73
N THR A 4 -2.15 1.70 7.93
CA THR A 4 -2.50 3.12 8.13
C THR A 4 -1.25 3.97 8.15
N MET A 5 -1.15 4.91 7.20
CA MET A 5 0.04 5.70 6.94
C MET A 5 -0.17 7.19 7.24
N GLY A 6 0.82 7.80 7.86
CA GLY A 6 0.99 9.25 7.92
C GLY A 6 2.14 9.69 7.01
N ILE A 7 2.06 10.91 6.46
CA ILE A 7 3.12 11.47 5.61
C ILE A 7 3.62 12.77 6.22
N ASN A 8 4.91 12.82 6.58
CA ASN A 8 5.57 14.04 7.04
C ASN A 8 6.27 14.75 5.88
N SER A 9 5.90 16.01 5.66
CA SER A 9 6.10 16.83 4.47
C SER A 9 5.39 16.33 3.21
N PHE A 10 4.70 17.26 2.56
CA PHE A 10 3.95 17.02 1.32
C PHE A 10 4.69 17.59 0.10
N GLY A 11 6.01 17.41 0.10
CA GLY A 11 6.91 17.68 -1.02
C GLY A 11 6.76 16.67 -2.16
N ARG A 12 7.80 16.52 -2.98
CA ARG A 12 7.74 15.63 -4.16
C ARG A 12 7.45 14.18 -3.77
N ILE A 13 8.26 13.59 -2.90
CA ILE A 13 8.09 12.20 -2.45
C ILE A 13 6.80 12.04 -1.67
N GLY A 14 6.50 12.91 -0.70
CA GLY A 14 5.26 12.83 0.08
C GLY A 14 3.99 12.83 -0.79
N ARG A 15 3.90 13.70 -1.81
CA ARG A 15 2.74 13.70 -2.74
C ARG A 15 2.67 12.42 -3.57
N LEU A 16 3.80 11.90 -4.04
CA LEU A 16 3.79 10.70 -4.87
C LEU A 16 3.58 9.42 -4.08
N VAL A 17 4.05 9.35 -2.83
CA VAL A 17 3.65 8.32 -1.85
C VAL A 17 2.15 8.38 -1.62
N PHE A 18 1.57 9.57 -1.46
CA PHE A 18 0.12 9.73 -1.35
C PHE A 18 -0.62 9.23 -2.61
N ARG A 19 -0.13 9.59 -3.81
CA ARG A 19 -0.72 9.11 -5.07
C ARG A 19 -0.61 7.59 -5.21
N ALA A 20 0.53 6.99 -4.88
CA ALA A 20 0.74 5.56 -4.91
C ALA A 20 -0.17 4.83 -3.91
N ALA A 21 -0.24 5.34 -2.68
CA ALA A 21 -1.09 4.80 -1.63
C ALA A 21 -2.59 4.91 -1.98
N SER A 22 -3.03 6.03 -2.56
CA SER A 22 -4.43 6.23 -2.99
C SER A 22 -4.89 5.22 -4.04
N ALA A 23 -3.96 4.62 -4.78
CA ALA A 23 -4.23 3.59 -5.78
C ALA A 23 -4.06 2.16 -5.25
N ASN A 24 -3.77 1.98 -3.96
CA ASN A 24 -3.44 0.69 -3.35
C ASN A 24 -4.29 0.42 -2.10
N GLN A 25 -5.24 -0.50 -2.22
CA GLN A 25 -6.17 -0.87 -1.13
C GLN A 25 -5.50 -1.50 0.10
N ALA A 26 -4.23 -1.90 0.02
CA ALA A 26 -3.49 -2.43 1.15
C ALA A 26 -2.96 -1.34 2.10
N VAL A 27 -3.06 -0.06 1.72
CA VAL A 27 -2.63 1.08 2.54
C VAL A 27 -3.69 2.17 2.53
N GLN A 28 -3.82 2.89 3.62
CA GLN A 28 -4.67 4.06 3.74
C GLN A 28 -3.86 5.20 4.33
N VAL A 29 -3.79 6.33 3.62
CA VAL A 29 -3.24 7.55 4.21
C VAL A 29 -4.32 8.20 5.06
N VAL A 30 -4.03 8.39 6.34
CA VAL A 30 -4.97 8.95 7.32
C VAL A 30 -4.55 10.33 7.82
N ALA A 31 -3.26 10.67 7.65
CA ALA A 31 -2.73 11.96 8.07
C ALA A 31 -1.60 12.49 7.15
N ILE A 32 -1.53 13.81 7.03
CA ILE A 32 -0.43 14.55 6.38
C ILE A 32 0.02 15.65 7.33
N ASN A 33 1.32 15.90 7.44
CA ASN A 33 1.86 17.09 8.09
C ASN A 33 2.67 17.92 7.09
N GLU A 34 2.36 19.22 6.98
CA GLU A 34 3.10 20.15 6.12
C GLU A 34 3.07 21.58 6.66
N PRO A 35 4.11 22.00 7.41
CA PRO A 35 4.12 23.30 8.09
C PRO A 35 4.38 24.50 7.15
N PHE A 36 4.66 24.28 5.87
CA PHE A 36 5.01 25.35 4.93
C PHE A 36 3.96 25.62 3.85
N MET A 37 2.83 24.91 3.88
CA MET A 37 1.76 25.06 2.89
C MET A 37 0.39 25.00 3.55
N GLU A 38 -0.47 25.95 3.22
CA GLU A 38 -1.88 25.95 3.58
C GLU A 38 -2.64 24.84 2.81
N LEU A 39 -3.80 24.43 3.34
CA LEU A 39 -4.61 23.35 2.78
C LEU A 39 -4.97 23.55 1.29
N ASP A 40 -5.34 24.77 0.89
CA ASP A 40 -5.66 25.07 -0.52
C ASP A 40 -4.45 24.89 -1.44
N TYR A 41 -3.25 25.18 -0.94
CA TYR A 41 -2.02 25.01 -1.70
C TYR A 41 -1.63 23.53 -1.80
N ILE A 42 -1.83 22.75 -0.73
CA ILE A 42 -1.71 21.29 -0.72
C ILE A 42 -2.64 20.68 -1.79
N VAL A 43 -3.90 21.12 -1.86
CA VAL A 43 -4.87 20.67 -2.88
C VAL A 43 -4.38 21.01 -4.28
N TYR A 44 -3.90 22.23 -4.50
CA TYR A 44 -3.37 22.65 -5.80
C TYR A 44 -2.20 21.77 -6.26
N LEU A 45 -1.19 21.56 -5.41
CA LEU A 45 -0.01 20.76 -5.75
C LEU A 45 -0.29 19.25 -5.84
N LEU A 46 -1.33 18.76 -5.15
CA LEU A 46 -1.79 17.39 -5.36
C LEU A 46 -2.49 17.27 -6.72
N LYS A 47 -3.36 18.23 -7.08
CA LYS A 47 -4.18 18.21 -8.30
C LYS A 47 -3.34 18.29 -9.57
N TYR A 48 -2.29 19.12 -9.57
CA TYR A 48 -1.45 19.39 -10.74
C TYR A 48 0.01 19.00 -10.47
N ASP A 49 0.54 18.10 -11.29
CA ASP A 49 1.97 17.75 -11.29
C ASP A 49 2.51 17.83 -12.72
N SER A 50 3.65 18.51 -12.92
CA SER A 50 4.24 18.74 -14.23
C SER A 50 4.83 17.48 -14.87
N VAL A 51 5.17 16.46 -14.07
CA VAL A 51 5.78 15.20 -14.52
C VAL A 51 4.70 14.12 -14.61
N HIS A 52 3.99 13.89 -13.52
CA HIS A 52 3.03 12.78 -13.41
C HIS A 52 1.58 13.18 -13.75
N GLY A 53 1.39 14.37 -14.32
CA GLY A 53 0.09 14.88 -14.75
C GLY A 53 -0.91 15.10 -13.61
N ARG A 54 -2.19 15.16 -13.99
CA ARG A 54 -3.30 15.42 -13.06
C ARG A 54 -3.58 14.24 -12.15
N PHE A 55 -3.91 14.53 -10.89
CA PHE A 55 -4.36 13.49 -9.96
C PHE A 55 -5.68 12.85 -10.41
N LYS A 56 -5.73 11.52 -10.39
CA LYS A 56 -6.90 10.71 -10.79
C LYS A 56 -7.78 10.39 -9.57
N GLY A 57 -8.41 11.40 -9.00
CA GLY A 57 -9.33 11.24 -7.87
C GLY A 57 -10.14 12.50 -7.58
N ARG A 58 -11.22 12.36 -6.83
CA ARG A 58 -12.03 13.50 -6.38
C ARG A 58 -11.38 14.09 -5.13
N ILE A 59 -11.07 15.37 -5.18
CA ILE A 59 -10.48 16.12 -4.06
C ILE A 59 -11.48 17.18 -3.60
N SER A 60 -11.73 17.22 -2.30
CA SER A 60 -12.39 18.35 -1.62
C SER A 60 -11.72 18.57 -0.27
N THR A 61 -12.17 19.58 0.47
CA THR A 61 -11.67 19.89 1.81
C THR A 61 -12.82 19.95 2.79
N LYS A 62 -12.52 19.68 4.07
CA LYS A 62 -13.46 19.85 5.19
C LYS A 62 -12.69 20.50 6.33
N LYS A 63 -13.35 21.41 7.06
CA LYS A 63 -12.89 21.88 8.37
C LYS A 63 -13.84 21.38 9.46
N ASP A 64 -13.29 20.99 10.60
CA ASP A 64 -14.04 20.57 11.78
C ASP A 64 -13.45 21.29 13.01
N GLY A 65 -14.04 22.43 13.38
CA GLY A 65 -13.39 23.40 14.27
C GLY A 65 -12.06 23.88 13.68
N ASP A 66 -11.00 23.78 14.47
CA ASP A 66 -9.62 24.13 14.06
C ASP A 66 -8.90 23.00 13.30
N LYS A 67 -9.62 21.94 12.94
CA LYS A 67 -9.04 20.78 12.26
C LYS A 67 -9.33 20.81 10.76
N ASP A 68 -8.26 20.98 9.98
CA ASP A 68 -8.24 20.80 8.54
C ASP A 68 -8.21 19.32 8.11
N TYR A 69 -9.01 19.00 7.10
CA TYR A 69 -9.07 17.70 6.45
C TYR A 69 -9.03 17.84 4.93
N LEU A 70 -8.15 17.05 4.32
CA LEU A 70 -8.19 16.77 2.89
C LEU A 70 -9.15 15.58 2.67
N ILE A 71 -10.11 15.71 1.77
CA ILE A 71 -11.02 14.64 1.41
C ILE A 71 -10.64 14.10 0.03
N VAL A 72 -10.26 12.82 -0.03
CA VAL A 72 -9.93 12.15 -1.29
C VAL A 72 -10.79 10.93 -1.48
N ASN A 73 -11.55 10.90 -2.58
CA ASN A 73 -12.50 9.83 -2.89
C ASN A 73 -13.48 9.50 -1.74
N GLY A 74 -13.85 10.52 -0.95
CA GLY A 74 -14.73 10.38 0.21
C GLY A 74 -14.03 10.04 1.54
N ALA A 75 -12.75 9.64 1.51
CA ALA A 75 -11.97 9.41 2.72
C ALA A 75 -11.43 10.72 3.28
N ALA A 76 -11.57 10.92 4.59
CA ALA A 76 -11.03 12.08 5.29
C ALA A 76 -9.59 11.82 5.76
N ILE A 77 -8.67 12.71 5.40
CA ILE A 77 -7.26 12.70 5.79
C ILE A 77 -6.99 13.95 6.63
N ARG A 78 -6.54 13.77 7.87
CA ARG A 78 -6.21 14.88 8.77
C ARG A 78 -4.97 15.62 8.26
N VAL A 79 -5.01 16.95 8.23
CA VAL A 79 -3.85 17.79 7.86
C VAL A 79 -3.35 18.57 9.06
N PHE A 80 -2.06 18.41 9.36
CA PHE A 80 -1.32 19.11 10.40
C PHE A 80 -0.32 20.10 9.80
N HIS A 81 0.08 21.11 10.57
CA HIS A 81 1.03 22.15 10.17
C HIS A 81 2.15 22.35 11.21
N GLU A 82 2.59 21.25 11.83
CA GLU A 82 3.58 21.28 12.90
C GLU A 82 5.01 21.22 12.36
N LYS A 83 5.89 22.04 12.95
CA LYS A 83 7.33 22.01 12.65
C LYS A 83 8.10 20.99 13.48
N ASP A 84 7.64 20.73 14.70
CA ASP A 84 8.22 19.71 15.58
C ASP A 84 7.55 18.36 15.34
N PRO A 85 8.30 17.34 14.87
CA PRO A 85 7.80 15.97 14.71
C PRO A 85 7.08 15.37 15.93
N ALA A 86 7.46 15.79 17.15
CA ALA A 86 6.89 15.28 18.39
C ALA A 86 5.50 15.86 18.71
N SER A 87 5.15 17.01 18.13
CA SER A 87 3.86 17.68 18.34
C SER A 87 2.77 17.19 17.38
N ILE A 88 3.13 16.41 16.37
CA ILE A 88 2.17 15.92 15.38
C ILE A 88 1.31 14.80 16.02
N GLY A 89 0.00 15.01 16.09
CA GLY A 89 -0.96 14.06 16.65
C GLY A 89 -1.22 12.82 15.78
N TRP A 90 -0.20 12.02 15.47
CA TRP A 90 -0.31 10.81 14.65
C TRP A 90 -1.26 9.77 15.23
N GLY A 91 -1.15 9.51 16.55
CA GLY A 91 -2.01 8.55 17.25
C GLY A 91 -3.48 8.95 17.22
N GLU A 92 -3.76 10.25 17.36
CA GLU A 92 -5.13 10.79 17.24
C GLU A 92 -5.70 10.56 15.84
N ALA A 93 -4.88 10.68 14.80
CA ALA A 93 -5.29 10.45 13.42
C ALA A 93 -5.23 8.97 12.99
N GLY A 94 -4.80 8.05 13.87
CA GLY A 94 -4.65 6.63 13.58
C GLY A 94 -3.49 6.28 12.63
N ALA A 95 -2.45 7.12 12.55
CA ALA A 95 -1.32 6.92 11.66
C ALA A 95 -0.20 6.06 12.31
N ASP A 96 -0.23 4.75 12.07
CA ASP A 96 0.76 3.82 12.63
C ASP A 96 2.15 3.91 11.97
N TYR A 97 2.21 4.02 10.64
CA TYR A 97 3.45 4.02 9.85
C TYR A 97 3.69 5.40 9.22
N ILE A 98 4.80 6.06 9.57
CA ILE A 98 5.07 7.42 9.08
C ILE A 98 6.10 7.38 7.95
N CYS A 99 5.73 7.93 6.79
CA CYS A 99 6.69 8.28 5.75
C CYS A 99 7.35 9.62 6.12
N GLU A 100 8.60 9.57 6.57
CA GLU A 100 9.40 10.75 6.87
C GLU A 100 10.08 11.23 5.59
N SER A 101 9.50 12.26 4.96
CA SER A 101 9.92 12.75 3.64
C SER A 101 10.36 14.22 3.60
N THR A 102 10.71 14.79 4.75
CA THR A 102 11.25 16.16 4.85
C THR A 102 12.69 16.28 4.33
N GLY A 103 13.44 15.18 4.38
CA GLY A 103 14.90 15.17 4.14
C GLY A 103 15.74 15.77 5.28
N VAL A 104 15.12 16.17 6.40
CA VAL A 104 15.79 16.79 7.56
C VAL A 104 16.00 15.79 8.68
N PHE A 105 14.98 14.98 9.00
CA PHE A 105 14.97 14.04 10.12
C PHE A 105 15.51 12.66 9.73
N THR A 106 16.71 12.62 9.14
CA THR A 106 17.32 11.39 8.58
C THR A 106 18.22 10.63 9.55
N ALA A 107 18.13 10.89 10.85
CA ALA A 107 18.85 10.18 11.92
C ALA A 107 17.84 9.58 12.89
N LYS A 108 18.18 8.47 13.54
CA LYS A 108 17.28 7.70 14.41
C LYS A 108 16.61 8.58 15.46
N GLU A 109 17.40 9.26 16.28
CA GLU A 109 16.89 10.10 17.38
C GLU A 109 15.91 11.18 16.92
N LYS A 110 16.12 11.71 15.70
CA LYS A 110 15.26 12.74 15.10
C LYS A 110 13.98 12.16 14.54
N ALA A 111 14.05 11.03 13.86
CA ALA A 111 12.89 10.33 13.31
C ALA A 111 12.01 9.74 14.44
N GLU A 112 12.61 9.26 15.54
CA GLU A 112 11.89 8.72 16.70
C GLU A 112 11.01 9.75 17.41
N LEU A 113 11.21 11.05 17.16
CA LEU A 113 10.30 12.08 17.66
C LEU A 113 8.86 11.85 17.21
N HIS A 114 8.62 11.28 16.03
CA HIS A 114 7.26 10.93 15.59
C HIS A 114 6.57 9.89 16.49
N LEU A 115 7.33 9.04 17.17
CA LEU A 115 6.76 8.05 18.10
C LEU A 115 6.12 8.73 19.30
N LYS A 116 6.62 9.90 19.72
CA LYS A 116 5.99 10.73 20.78
C LYS A 116 4.62 11.24 20.36
N GLY A 117 4.42 11.45 19.06
CA GLY A 117 3.12 11.81 18.46
C GLY A 117 2.13 10.64 18.37
N GLY A 118 2.51 9.43 18.80
CA GLY A 118 1.66 8.23 18.80
C GLY A 118 1.80 7.33 17.58
N ALA A 119 2.76 7.60 16.69
CA ALA A 119 3.11 6.66 15.62
C ALA A 119 3.80 5.41 16.18
N LYS A 120 3.69 4.28 15.47
CA LYS A 120 4.37 3.02 15.84
C LYS A 120 5.72 2.87 15.16
N LYS A 121 5.81 3.25 13.88
CA LYS A 121 6.98 3.04 13.03
C LYS A 121 7.26 4.24 12.13
N VAL A 122 8.52 4.43 11.77
CA VAL A 122 8.96 5.49 10.84
C VAL A 122 9.80 4.92 9.72
N ILE A 123 9.50 5.34 8.49
CA ILE A 123 10.22 4.99 7.27
C ILE A 123 10.81 6.26 6.68
N ILE A 124 12.13 6.41 6.78
CA ILE A 124 12.87 7.54 6.22
C ILE A 124 12.95 7.36 4.70
N SER A 125 12.50 8.38 3.95
CA SER A 125 12.51 8.40 2.48
C SER A 125 13.86 8.85 1.88
N ALA A 126 14.96 8.56 2.58
CA ALA A 126 16.32 8.91 2.19
C ALA A 126 17.34 8.01 2.93
N PRO A 127 18.59 7.93 2.44
CA PRO A 127 19.67 7.29 3.19
C PRO A 127 19.86 7.94 4.57
N PRO A 128 20.00 7.16 5.65
CA PRO A 128 20.16 7.72 6.98
C PRO A 128 21.57 8.26 7.18
N LYS A 129 21.72 9.18 8.15
CA LYS A 129 23.02 9.76 8.54
C LYS A 129 23.79 8.88 9.53
N ASP A 130 23.14 7.90 10.12
CA ASP A 130 23.64 7.03 11.17
C ASP A 130 23.40 5.54 10.82
N SER A 131 23.32 4.68 11.83
CA SER A 131 23.19 3.23 11.70
C SER A 131 21.74 2.73 11.55
N VAL A 132 20.77 3.59 11.23
CA VAL A 132 19.40 3.15 10.93
C VAL A 132 19.42 2.05 9.86
N PRO A 133 18.71 0.92 10.09
CA PRO A 133 18.70 -0.19 9.14
C PRO A 133 18.07 0.24 7.81
N ILE A 134 18.69 -0.22 6.72
CA ILE A 134 18.27 0.07 5.35
C ILE A 134 17.63 -1.18 4.77
N TYR A 135 16.40 -1.02 4.28
CA TYR A 135 15.66 -2.08 3.61
C TYR A 135 15.34 -1.68 2.18
N VAL A 136 15.60 -2.59 1.25
CA VAL A 136 15.25 -2.48 -0.17
C VAL A 136 14.33 -3.65 -0.51
N VAL A 137 13.15 -3.33 -1.02
CA VAL A 137 12.13 -4.32 -1.44
C VAL A 137 12.69 -5.17 -2.59
N GLY A 138 12.45 -6.48 -2.55
CA GLY A 138 13.09 -7.48 -3.43
C GLY A 138 14.51 -7.91 -3.02
N VAL A 139 15.23 -7.09 -2.24
CA VAL A 139 16.63 -7.37 -1.89
C VAL A 139 16.75 -7.95 -0.48
N ASN A 140 16.46 -7.16 0.56
CA ASN A 140 16.59 -7.56 1.96
C ASN A 140 15.41 -7.15 2.85
N HIS A 141 14.34 -6.60 2.31
CA HIS A 141 13.13 -6.26 3.08
C HIS A 141 12.59 -7.40 3.96
N THR A 142 12.78 -8.66 3.57
CA THR A 142 12.40 -9.84 4.37
C THR A 142 13.25 -10.04 5.64
N GLU A 143 14.35 -9.32 5.78
CA GLU A 143 15.19 -9.28 6.97
C GLU A 143 14.73 -8.19 7.96
N TYR A 144 13.60 -7.53 7.67
CA TYR A 144 12.96 -6.59 8.58
C TYR A 144 12.67 -7.24 9.94
N LYS A 145 13.00 -6.52 11.02
CA LYS A 145 12.71 -6.95 12.38
C LYS A 145 11.59 -6.08 12.96
N PRO A 146 10.53 -6.68 13.53
CA PRO A 146 9.49 -5.93 14.25
C PRO A 146 10.00 -5.07 15.41
N THR A 147 11.24 -5.27 15.89
CA THR A 147 11.88 -4.40 16.87
C THR A 147 12.39 -3.09 16.28
N ASP A 148 12.56 -2.99 14.96
CA ASP A 148 13.07 -1.80 14.31
C ASP A 148 11.96 -0.75 14.22
N THR A 149 12.09 0.30 15.04
CA THR A 149 11.14 1.42 15.16
C THR A 149 11.30 2.44 14.04
N VAL A 150 12.54 2.65 13.61
CA VAL A 150 12.91 3.56 12.51
C VAL A 150 13.73 2.78 11.51
N VAL A 151 13.32 2.84 10.24
CA VAL A 151 14.01 2.23 9.12
C VAL A 151 14.20 3.23 7.98
N SER A 152 15.07 2.94 7.03
CA SER A 152 15.23 3.70 5.79
C SER A 152 14.93 2.84 4.58
N ASN A 153 14.22 3.41 3.61
CA ASN A 153 14.01 2.79 2.29
C ASN A 153 15.16 3.09 1.31
N ALA A 154 16.35 3.42 1.81
CA ALA A 154 17.51 3.82 1.02
C ALA A 154 17.26 5.06 0.14
N SER A 155 17.93 5.12 -1.02
CA SER A 155 17.70 6.12 -2.09
C SER A 155 17.06 5.47 -3.32
N CYS A 156 16.50 6.28 -4.22
CA CYS A 156 16.03 5.84 -5.54
C CYS A 156 17.13 5.08 -6.32
N THR A 157 18.35 5.60 -6.38
CA THR A 157 19.48 4.94 -7.07
C THR A 157 19.86 3.61 -6.42
N THR A 158 19.81 3.50 -5.08
CA THR A 158 20.06 2.21 -4.40
C THR A 158 18.96 1.20 -4.72
N ASN A 159 17.70 1.63 -4.79
CA ASN A 159 16.58 0.76 -5.18
C ASN A 159 16.68 0.29 -6.64
N CYS A 160 17.31 1.08 -7.53
CA CYS A 160 17.63 0.64 -8.89
C CYS A 160 18.82 -0.33 -8.94
N LEU A 161 19.93 0.02 -8.29
CA LEU A 161 21.17 -0.74 -8.41
C LEU A 161 21.13 -2.09 -7.66
N ALA A 162 20.52 -2.13 -6.48
CA ALA A 162 20.59 -3.31 -5.61
C ALA A 162 19.92 -4.57 -6.19
N PRO A 163 18.73 -4.53 -6.82
CA PRO A 163 18.14 -5.68 -7.50
C PRO A 163 19.03 -6.23 -8.61
N LEU A 164 19.54 -5.34 -9.49
CA LEU A 164 20.43 -5.72 -10.60
C LEU A 164 21.73 -6.35 -10.08
N ALA A 165 22.38 -5.70 -9.12
CA ALA A 165 23.62 -6.21 -8.53
C ALA A 165 23.42 -7.57 -7.83
N LYS A 166 22.30 -7.76 -7.11
CA LYS A 166 21.99 -9.03 -6.45
C LYS A 166 21.82 -10.17 -7.45
N VAL A 167 21.07 -9.96 -8.53
CA VAL A 167 20.84 -11.00 -9.55
C VAL A 167 22.16 -11.40 -10.22
N VAL A 168 22.98 -10.42 -10.61
CA VAL A 168 24.27 -10.67 -11.28
C VAL A 168 25.29 -11.32 -10.33
N ASP A 169 25.41 -10.83 -9.09
CA ASP A 169 26.34 -11.40 -8.11
C ASP A 169 25.97 -12.83 -7.71
N GLN A 170 24.67 -13.15 -7.56
CA GLN A 170 24.22 -14.49 -7.20
C GLN A 170 24.61 -15.56 -8.24
N LYS A 171 24.63 -15.22 -9.53
CA LYS A 171 24.95 -16.18 -10.59
C LYS A 171 26.40 -16.15 -11.03
N TYR A 172 26.99 -14.96 -11.17
CA TYR A 172 28.31 -14.78 -11.77
C TYR A 172 29.36 -14.30 -10.77
N GLY A 173 28.93 -13.73 -9.65
CA GLY A 173 29.78 -13.06 -8.67
C GLY A 173 30.32 -11.74 -9.21
N ILE A 174 30.19 -10.66 -8.44
CA ILE A 174 30.83 -9.38 -8.69
C ILE A 174 32.14 -9.35 -7.90
N GLU A 175 33.26 -9.11 -8.60
CA GLU A 175 34.58 -8.89 -8.01
C GLU A 175 34.72 -7.44 -7.55
N GLU A 176 34.47 -6.50 -8.45
CA GLU A 176 34.49 -5.06 -8.21
C GLU A 176 33.60 -4.34 -9.23
N GLY A 177 33.07 -3.17 -8.88
CA GLY A 177 32.23 -2.40 -9.79
C GLY A 177 32.16 -0.91 -9.47
N LEU A 178 32.07 -0.12 -10.53
CA LEU A 178 31.86 1.32 -10.48
C LEU A 178 30.51 1.66 -11.10
N MET A 179 29.72 2.42 -10.36
CA MET A 179 28.42 2.90 -10.81
C MET A 179 28.48 4.39 -11.14
N THR A 180 27.94 4.76 -12.29
CA THR A 180 27.54 6.13 -12.58
C THR A 180 26.03 6.18 -12.68
N THR A 181 25.39 7.15 -12.05
CA THR A 181 23.99 7.45 -12.37
C THR A 181 23.90 8.78 -13.10
N VAL A 182 23.29 8.77 -14.28
CA VAL A 182 22.84 10.00 -14.94
C VAL A 182 21.46 10.29 -14.37
N HIS A 183 21.39 11.32 -13.54
CA HIS A 183 20.28 11.54 -12.62
C HIS A 183 19.51 12.80 -13.00
N ALA A 184 18.18 12.72 -12.97
CA ALA A 184 17.30 13.87 -13.14
C ALA A 184 17.56 14.96 -12.09
N MET A 185 17.11 16.18 -12.38
CA MET A 185 17.18 17.30 -11.43
C MET A 185 16.37 17.01 -10.15
N THR A 186 16.84 17.50 -9.01
CA THR A 186 16.13 17.37 -7.73
C THR A 186 15.87 18.73 -7.09
N ALA A 187 14.90 18.79 -6.16
CA ALA A 187 14.50 20.03 -5.47
C ALA A 187 15.62 20.71 -4.65
N THR A 188 16.76 20.04 -4.46
CA THR A 188 17.94 20.60 -3.79
C THR A 188 18.82 21.45 -4.70
N GLN A 189 18.62 21.40 -6.01
CA GLN A 189 19.36 22.19 -6.99
C GLN A 189 18.69 23.54 -7.25
N LEU A 190 19.44 24.49 -7.79
CA LEU A 190 18.98 25.85 -8.00
C LEU A 190 18.61 26.12 -9.48
N THR A 191 17.61 26.97 -9.67
CA THR A 191 17.18 27.42 -11.01
C THR A 191 18.25 28.26 -11.71
N VAL A 192 19.03 29.01 -10.94
CA VAL A 192 20.14 29.85 -11.39
C VAL A 192 21.32 29.70 -10.43
N ASP A 193 22.51 30.17 -10.84
CA ASP A 193 23.72 30.10 -10.01
C ASP A 193 23.51 30.79 -8.65
N GLY A 194 23.76 30.06 -7.56
CA GLY A 194 23.57 30.55 -6.20
C GLY A 194 24.24 29.69 -5.13
N PRO A 195 24.19 30.12 -3.86
CA PRO A 195 24.81 29.40 -2.76
C PRO A 195 24.03 28.12 -2.44
N SER A 196 24.68 26.97 -2.62
CA SER A 196 24.13 25.68 -2.21
C SER A 196 23.88 25.64 -0.70
N ARG A 197 22.79 24.98 -0.28
CA ARG A 197 22.33 24.96 1.11
C ARG A 197 23.44 24.44 2.04
N GLY A 198 23.83 25.26 3.02
CA GLY A 198 24.86 24.94 4.00
C GLY A 198 26.29 24.91 3.46
N GLY A 199 26.53 25.35 2.21
CA GLY A 199 27.87 25.54 1.65
C GLY A 199 28.66 24.26 1.33
N LYS A 200 28.00 23.09 1.24
CA LYS A 200 28.68 21.79 1.12
C LYS A 200 28.77 21.22 -0.30
N ASP A 201 27.78 21.49 -1.16
CA ASP A 201 27.76 21.00 -2.55
C ASP A 201 27.73 22.18 -3.53
N TRP A 202 28.89 22.79 -3.78
CA TRP A 202 29.00 23.99 -4.61
C TRP A 202 28.52 23.75 -6.05
N ARG A 203 28.76 22.55 -6.59
CA ARG A 203 28.33 22.17 -7.94
C ARG A 203 26.80 22.13 -8.01
N GLY A 204 26.13 21.62 -6.99
CA GLY A 204 24.66 21.65 -6.88
C GLY A 204 24.04 23.05 -6.81
N GLY A 205 24.83 24.09 -6.52
CA GLY A 205 24.39 25.49 -6.56
C GLY A 205 24.40 26.13 -7.95
N ARG A 206 24.92 25.44 -8.97
CA ARG A 206 24.91 25.93 -10.36
C ARG A 206 23.56 25.68 -11.04
N CYS A 207 23.24 26.49 -12.05
CA CYS A 207 22.01 26.43 -12.84
C CYS A 207 21.70 25.01 -13.33
N ALA A 208 20.64 24.40 -12.77
CA ALA A 208 20.31 22.99 -12.98
C ALA A 208 19.92 22.66 -14.43
N SER A 209 19.23 23.58 -15.12
CA SER A 209 18.67 23.35 -16.45
C SER A 209 19.70 23.52 -17.58
N GLN A 210 20.92 23.95 -17.29
CA GLN A 210 21.95 24.25 -18.28
C GLN A 210 23.27 23.51 -18.08
N ASN A 211 23.39 22.67 -17.05
CA ASN A 211 24.65 22.01 -16.72
C ASN A 211 24.49 20.50 -16.59
N ILE A 212 25.55 19.79 -16.94
CA ILE A 212 25.81 18.43 -16.47
C ILE A 212 26.63 18.59 -15.19
N ILE A 213 26.05 18.24 -14.04
CA ILE A 213 26.60 18.56 -12.72
C ILE A 213 27.11 17.28 -12.05
N PRO A 214 28.44 17.06 -11.95
CA PRO A 214 28.95 15.90 -11.24
C PRO A 214 28.69 16.02 -9.73
N SER A 215 28.22 14.95 -9.11
CA SER A 215 27.81 14.89 -7.70
C SER A 215 28.30 13.59 -7.07
N SER A 216 28.66 13.64 -5.79
CA SER A 216 28.95 12.43 -5.02
C SER A 216 27.66 11.71 -4.63
N THR A 217 27.70 10.38 -4.54
CA THR A 217 26.56 9.60 -4.05
C THR A 217 27.05 8.43 -3.20
N GLY A 218 26.30 8.15 -2.13
CA GLY A 218 26.50 6.96 -1.29
C GLY A 218 25.74 5.74 -1.79
N ALA A 219 24.97 5.85 -2.88
CA ALA A 219 24.00 4.83 -3.28
C ALA A 219 24.62 3.45 -3.54
N ALA A 220 25.74 3.39 -4.26
CA ALA A 220 26.46 2.14 -4.52
C ALA A 220 27.06 1.52 -3.25
N LYS A 221 27.60 2.34 -2.35
CA LYS A 221 28.08 1.88 -1.04
C LYS A 221 26.94 1.35 -0.18
N ALA A 222 25.75 1.96 -0.27
CA ALA A 222 24.55 1.50 0.43
C ALA A 222 24.05 0.14 -0.06
N VAL A 223 24.35 -0.26 -1.31
CA VAL A 223 24.09 -1.63 -1.78
C VAL A 223 24.84 -2.64 -0.93
N GLY A 224 26.09 -2.36 -0.53
CA GLY A 224 26.84 -3.21 0.39
C GLY A 224 26.21 -3.35 1.78
N LYS A 225 25.35 -2.41 2.20
CA LYS A 225 24.61 -2.51 3.46
C LYS A 225 23.36 -3.37 3.35
N CYS A 226 22.60 -3.24 2.26
CA CYS A 226 21.39 -4.05 2.04
C CYS A 226 21.69 -5.41 1.39
N TYR A 227 22.84 -5.58 0.77
CA TYR A 227 23.30 -6.84 0.19
C TYR A 227 24.78 -7.05 0.55
N PRO A 228 25.07 -7.65 1.73
CA PRO A 228 26.43 -7.73 2.27
C PRO A 228 27.46 -8.44 1.38
N ALA A 229 27.03 -9.32 0.47
CA ALA A 229 27.92 -10.03 -0.46
C ALA A 229 28.72 -9.11 -1.38
N VAL A 230 28.26 -7.87 -1.62
CA VAL A 230 28.96 -6.85 -2.41
C VAL A 230 29.51 -5.70 -1.56
N ASN A 231 29.56 -5.85 -0.23
CA ASN A 231 30.11 -4.84 0.65
C ASN A 231 31.60 -4.58 0.33
N GLY A 232 31.96 -3.31 0.18
CA GLY A 232 33.31 -2.90 -0.21
C GLY A 232 33.65 -3.09 -1.71
N LYS A 233 32.77 -3.72 -2.50
CA LYS A 233 33.01 -3.99 -3.93
C LYS A 233 32.42 -2.94 -4.86
N LEU A 234 31.42 -2.18 -4.40
CA LEU A 234 30.69 -1.21 -5.20
C LEU A 234 30.84 0.21 -4.64
N THR A 235 31.19 1.13 -5.52
CA THR A 235 31.12 2.58 -5.28
C THR A 235 30.71 3.30 -6.56
N GLY A 236 30.45 4.60 -6.48
CA GLY A 236 30.01 5.33 -7.67
C GLY A 236 29.91 6.83 -7.49
N MET A 237 29.47 7.47 -8.57
CA MET A 237 29.17 8.90 -8.61
C MET A 237 27.89 9.16 -9.42
N ALA A 238 27.50 10.43 -9.51
CA ALA A 238 26.35 10.85 -10.31
C ALA A 238 26.71 12.03 -11.22
N PHE A 239 26.01 12.14 -12.34
CA PHE A 239 25.90 13.36 -13.13
C PHE A 239 24.44 13.80 -13.13
N ARG A 240 24.15 14.98 -12.58
CA ARG A 240 22.80 15.55 -12.64
C ARG A 240 22.62 16.24 -13.97
N VAL A 241 21.53 15.96 -14.66
CA VAL A 241 21.27 16.48 -16.01
C VAL A 241 19.92 17.22 -16.08
N PRO A 242 19.70 18.06 -17.11
CA PRO A 242 18.48 18.86 -17.28
C PRO A 242 17.20 18.08 -17.65
N THR A 243 16.97 16.91 -17.07
CA THR A 243 15.69 16.21 -17.16
C THR A 243 14.91 16.35 -15.85
N PRO A 244 13.58 16.56 -15.89
CA PRO A 244 12.77 16.80 -14.70
C PRO A 244 12.55 15.55 -13.84
N ASP A 245 12.61 14.37 -14.46
CA ASP A 245 12.45 13.06 -13.83
C ASP A 245 13.05 11.97 -14.73
N VAL A 246 13.11 10.75 -14.20
CA VAL A 246 13.75 9.55 -14.72
C VAL A 246 15.26 9.67 -14.75
N SER A 247 15.89 8.64 -14.21
CA SER A 247 17.33 8.50 -14.10
C SER A 247 17.76 7.15 -14.61
N VAL A 248 19.06 6.98 -14.86
CA VAL A 248 19.64 5.72 -15.32
C VAL A 248 20.88 5.39 -14.52
N VAL A 249 21.04 4.12 -14.20
CA VAL A 249 22.25 3.52 -13.63
C VAL A 249 23.05 2.89 -14.76
N ASP A 250 24.34 3.22 -14.80
CA ASP A 250 25.39 2.50 -15.53
C ASP A 250 26.25 1.80 -14.48
N LEU A 251 26.16 0.47 -14.42
CA LEU A 251 27.03 -0.37 -13.62
C LEU A 251 28.09 -1.00 -14.51
N THR A 252 29.34 -0.54 -14.38
CA THR A 252 30.49 -1.21 -14.99
C THR A 252 31.14 -2.11 -13.94
N CYS A 253 31.15 -3.42 -14.17
CA CYS A 253 31.63 -4.38 -13.19
C CYS A 253 32.46 -5.50 -13.80
N LYS A 254 33.35 -6.04 -12.96
CA LYS A 254 34.13 -7.23 -13.23
C LYS A 254 33.47 -8.44 -12.57
N LEU A 255 33.19 -9.47 -13.35
CA LEU A 255 32.58 -10.72 -12.91
C LEU A 255 33.65 -11.74 -12.51
N LYS A 256 33.35 -12.57 -11.51
CA LYS A 256 34.22 -13.69 -11.11
C LYS A 256 34.13 -14.87 -12.08
N THR A 257 32.92 -15.15 -12.54
CA THR A 257 32.62 -16.23 -13.50
C THR A 257 32.41 -15.60 -14.88
N PRO A 258 33.17 -16.01 -15.91
CA PRO A 258 32.94 -15.55 -17.28
C PRO A 258 31.52 -15.88 -17.77
N ALA A 259 30.89 -14.96 -18.49
CA ALA A 259 29.55 -15.12 -19.06
C ALA A 259 29.41 -14.34 -20.36
N LYS A 260 28.64 -14.88 -21.32
CA LYS A 260 28.24 -14.11 -22.50
C LYS A 260 27.16 -13.10 -22.10
N TYR A 261 27.09 -11.97 -22.82
CA TYR A 261 26.14 -10.92 -22.50
C TYR A 261 24.69 -11.42 -22.54
N GLU A 262 24.40 -12.30 -23.51
CA GLU A 262 23.11 -12.96 -23.69
C GLU A 262 22.73 -13.82 -22.47
N ASP A 263 23.70 -14.48 -21.83
CA ASP A 263 23.46 -15.26 -20.61
C ASP A 263 23.12 -14.36 -19.42
N ILE A 264 23.81 -13.21 -19.30
CA ILE A 264 23.54 -12.21 -18.28
C ILE A 264 22.12 -11.64 -18.47
N VAL A 265 21.77 -11.30 -19.71
CA VAL A 265 20.43 -10.85 -20.10
C VAL A 265 19.38 -11.90 -19.72
N ALA A 266 19.56 -13.16 -20.12
CA ALA A 266 18.61 -14.24 -19.80
C ALA A 266 18.39 -14.40 -18.29
N THR A 267 19.46 -14.29 -17.51
CA THR A 267 19.41 -14.34 -16.04
C THR A 267 18.59 -13.20 -15.44
N ILE A 268 18.77 -11.99 -15.95
CA ILE A 268 18.01 -10.82 -15.51
C ILE A 268 16.53 -10.96 -15.89
N LYS A 269 16.23 -11.41 -17.11
CA LYS A 269 14.85 -11.66 -17.57
C LYS A 269 14.16 -12.73 -16.71
N GLU A 270 14.86 -13.80 -16.35
CA GLU A 270 14.35 -14.86 -15.47
C GLU A 270 14.05 -14.32 -14.06
N ALA A 271 14.97 -13.55 -13.47
CA ALA A 271 14.75 -12.96 -12.15
C ALA A 271 13.59 -11.96 -12.15
N ALA A 272 13.47 -11.12 -13.19
CA ALA A 272 12.37 -10.18 -13.37
C ALA A 272 11.01 -10.88 -13.49
N ALA A 273 10.93 -12.01 -14.18
CA ALA A 273 9.71 -12.81 -14.27
C ALA A 273 9.41 -13.63 -13.00
N GLY A 274 10.41 -13.86 -12.15
CA GLY A 274 10.33 -14.70 -10.95
C GLY A 274 10.52 -13.93 -9.66
N THR A 275 11.68 -14.11 -9.02
CA THR A 275 11.94 -13.68 -7.64
C THR A 275 11.95 -12.16 -7.44
N MET A 276 12.10 -11.38 -8.52
CA MET A 276 12.15 -9.91 -8.50
C MET A 276 10.94 -9.26 -9.19
N GLN A 277 9.87 -10.03 -9.45
CA GLN A 277 8.69 -9.51 -10.12
C GLN A 277 8.12 -8.27 -9.42
N GLY A 278 7.86 -7.22 -10.22
CA GLY A 278 7.36 -5.92 -9.73
C GLY A 278 8.43 -5.01 -9.12
N VAL A 279 9.68 -5.48 -9.00
CA VAL A 279 10.85 -4.71 -8.55
C VAL A 279 11.84 -4.50 -9.69
N LEU A 280 12.29 -5.59 -10.31
CA LEU A 280 13.16 -5.59 -11.48
C LEU A 280 12.31 -5.94 -12.71
N ASP A 281 12.47 -5.15 -13.75
CA ASP A 281 11.89 -5.36 -15.07
C ASP A 281 12.99 -5.25 -16.12
N TRP A 282 12.64 -5.44 -17.39
CA TRP A 282 13.58 -5.30 -18.50
C TRP A 282 12.89 -4.82 -19.78
N THR A 283 13.68 -4.30 -20.71
CA THR A 283 13.25 -3.97 -22.08
C THR A 283 14.36 -4.27 -23.07
N ASP A 284 13.97 -4.69 -24.27
CA ASP A 284 14.83 -4.78 -25.46
C ASP A 284 14.32 -3.88 -26.59
N GLU A 285 13.55 -2.84 -26.26
CA GLU A 285 13.12 -1.80 -27.19
C GLU A 285 14.09 -0.59 -27.17
N GLU A 286 14.06 0.22 -28.22
CA GLU A 286 14.83 1.48 -28.35
C GLU A 286 14.19 2.61 -27.53
N VAL A 287 14.33 2.53 -26.21
CA VAL A 287 13.71 3.42 -25.23
C VAL A 287 14.57 4.63 -24.86
N VAL A 288 13.94 5.67 -24.32
CA VAL A 288 14.60 6.83 -23.70
C VAL A 288 13.97 7.18 -22.35
N SER A 289 14.55 8.16 -21.63
CA SER A 289 14.14 8.47 -20.26
C SER A 289 12.65 8.78 -20.10
N SER A 290 12.03 9.50 -21.04
CA SER A 290 10.61 9.87 -20.94
C SER A 290 9.65 8.68 -20.95
N ASP A 291 10.06 7.55 -21.51
CA ASP A 291 9.21 6.36 -21.64
C ASP A 291 9.01 5.66 -20.28
N PHE A 292 9.85 5.99 -19.29
CA PHE A 292 9.77 5.47 -17.94
C PHE A 292 9.06 6.42 -16.97
N ILE A 293 8.54 7.56 -17.41
CA ILE A 293 7.79 8.46 -16.52
C ILE A 293 6.55 7.73 -15.98
N SER A 294 6.41 7.71 -14.67
CA SER A 294 5.42 6.93 -13.93
C SER A 294 5.58 5.41 -14.06
N CYS A 295 6.78 4.91 -14.35
CA CYS A 295 7.12 3.49 -14.26
C CYS A 295 7.28 3.06 -12.80
N LYS A 296 6.57 2.01 -12.39
CA LYS A 296 6.54 1.55 -10.99
C LYS A 296 7.72 0.68 -10.60
N ALA A 297 8.41 0.08 -11.58
CA ALA A 297 9.57 -0.77 -11.32
C ALA A 297 10.68 0.05 -10.67
N SER A 298 11.47 -0.59 -9.80
CA SER A 298 12.62 0.06 -9.17
C SER A 298 13.83 0.09 -10.09
N SER A 299 13.92 -0.89 -10.99
CA SER A 299 15.01 -1.09 -11.94
C SER A 299 14.41 -1.68 -13.21
N VAL A 300 14.60 -1.03 -14.35
CA VAL A 300 14.28 -1.59 -15.67
C VAL A 300 15.58 -1.76 -16.45
N PHE A 301 16.04 -3.00 -16.57
CA PHE A 301 17.28 -3.33 -17.28
C PHE A 301 17.10 -3.12 -18.79
N ASP A 302 18.03 -2.38 -19.39
CA ASP A 302 18.04 -2.08 -20.81
C ASP A 302 19.01 -3.03 -21.52
N VAL A 303 18.44 -3.95 -22.31
CA VAL A 303 19.18 -5.00 -23.00
C VAL A 303 20.03 -4.44 -24.13
N GLN A 304 19.59 -3.38 -24.80
CA GLN A 304 20.30 -2.84 -25.97
C GLN A 304 21.35 -1.79 -25.59
N ALA A 305 21.18 -1.12 -24.44
CA ALA A 305 22.12 -0.09 -23.98
C ALA A 305 23.36 -0.64 -23.23
N GLY A 306 23.32 -1.89 -22.76
CA GLY A 306 24.47 -2.53 -22.13
C GLY A 306 25.53 -3.00 -23.13
N ILE A 307 26.74 -3.24 -22.66
CA ILE A 307 27.85 -3.71 -23.51
C ILE A 307 28.84 -4.54 -22.70
N ALA A 308 29.29 -5.66 -23.26
CA ALA A 308 30.38 -6.46 -22.71
C ALA A 308 31.69 -6.17 -23.47
N LEU A 309 32.76 -5.82 -22.75
CA LEU A 309 34.10 -5.72 -23.34
C LEU A 309 34.76 -7.10 -23.43
N THR A 310 34.56 -7.90 -22.38
CA THR A 310 35.00 -9.30 -22.30
C THR A 310 33.92 -10.10 -21.57
N ASP A 311 34.06 -11.42 -21.56
CA ASP A 311 33.16 -12.31 -20.81
C ASP A 311 33.20 -12.05 -19.28
N THR A 312 34.14 -11.26 -18.77
CA THR A 312 34.24 -10.90 -17.34
C THR A 312 34.15 -9.40 -17.07
N PHE A 313 34.06 -8.54 -18.07
CA PHE A 313 34.01 -7.10 -17.88
C PHE A 313 32.87 -6.49 -18.68
N VAL A 314 31.83 -6.07 -17.96
CA VAL A 314 30.54 -5.71 -18.55
C VAL A 314 30.03 -4.37 -18.02
N LYS A 315 29.25 -3.70 -18.85
CA LYS A 315 28.46 -2.52 -18.53
C LYS A 315 26.98 -2.88 -18.64
N LEU A 316 26.27 -2.72 -17.53
CA LEU A 316 24.83 -2.98 -17.42
C LEU A 316 24.09 -1.67 -17.17
N VAL A 317 23.08 -1.42 -17.99
CA VAL A 317 22.29 -0.17 -17.95
C VAL A 317 20.90 -0.47 -17.40
N SER A 318 20.43 0.32 -16.44
CA SER A 318 19.08 0.20 -15.91
C SER A 318 18.44 1.55 -15.65
N TRP A 319 17.24 1.74 -16.19
CA TRP A 319 16.40 2.90 -15.95
C TRP A 319 15.64 2.80 -14.63
N TYR A 320 15.28 3.95 -14.09
CA TYR A 320 14.37 4.06 -12.96
C TYR A 320 13.72 5.44 -12.94
N ASP A 321 12.41 5.46 -12.72
CA ASP A 321 11.72 6.68 -12.28
C ASP A 321 12.09 6.94 -10.81
N ASN A 322 12.94 7.94 -10.60
CA ASN A 322 13.48 8.27 -9.29
C ASN A 322 12.45 8.86 -8.33
N GLU A 323 11.28 9.26 -8.82
CA GLU A 323 10.19 9.81 -8.02
C GLU A 323 9.11 8.74 -7.77
N TRP A 324 8.54 8.15 -8.81
CA TRP A 324 7.41 7.23 -8.76
C TRP A 324 7.79 5.80 -8.35
N GLY A 325 8.80 5.19 -8.97
CA GLY A 325 9.26 3.85 -8.61
C GLY A 325 9.66 3.80 -7.14
N TYR A 326 10.41 4.82 -6.69
CA TYR A 326 10.80 4.97 -5.29
C TYR A 326 9.60 5.17 -4.34
N SER A 327 8.61 5.99 -4.73
CA SER A 327 7.40 6.22 -3.91
C SER A 327 6.57 4.95 -3.73
N ASN A 328 6.47 4.10 -4.76
CA ASN A 328 5.80 2.80 -4.64
C ASN A 328 6.57 1.88 -3.68
N ARG A 329 7.92 1.90 -3.69
CA ARG A 329 8.72 1.12 -2.73
C ARG A 329 8.54 1.52 -1.27
N LEU A 330 8.33 2.81 -0.99
CA LEU A 330 7.99 3.27 0.36
C LEU A 330 6.65 2.69 0.83
N VAL A 331 5.65 2.66 -0.05
CA VAL A 331 4.34 2.07 0.22
C VAL A 331 4.47 0.55 0.43
N ASP A 332 5.21 -0.14 -0.44
CA ASP A 332 5.43 -1.59 -0.34
C ASP A 332 6.14 -1.97 0.96
N LEU A 333 7.17 -1.20 1.37
CA LEU A 333 7.88 -1.42 2.62
C LEU A 333 6.97 -1.21 3.83
N ALA A 334 6.14 -0.17 3.84
CA ALA A 334 5.17 0.06 4.92
C ALA A 334 4.16 -1.09 5.05
N ILE A 335 3.64 -1.57 3.92
CA ILE A 335 2.73 -2.72 3.88
C ILE A 335 3.44 -3.98 4.38
N HIS A 336 4.70 -4.20 3.99
CA HIS A 336 5.49 -5.34 4.45
C HIS A 336 5.69 -5.30 5.98
N MET A 337 6.13 -4.16 6.52
CA MET A 337 6.31 -3.97 7.96
C MET A 337 5.00 -4.18 8.71
N ALA A 338 3.88 -3.61 8.22
CA ALA A 338 2.56 -3.80 8.82
C ALA A 338 2.14 -5.26 8.90
N LYS A 339 2.45 -6.06 7.87
CA LYS A 339 2.20 -7.51 7.89
C LYS A 339 3.06 -8.24 8.92
N GLN A 340 4.35 -7.93 8.97
CA GLN A 340 5.28 -8.56 9.93
C GLN A 340 4.98 -8.19 11.38
N ASP A 341 4.50 -6.97 11.61
CA ASP A 341 4.12 -6.47 12.94
C ASP A 341 2.74 -7.00 13.40
N GLY A 342 2.00 -7.72 12.55
CA GLY A 342 0.63 -8.17 12.84
C GLY A 342 -0.43 -7.07 12.77
N ASN A 343 -0.09 -5.87 12.29
CA ASN A 343 -0.97 -4.71 12.14
C ASN A 343 -1.59 -4.63 10.71
N PHE A 344 -1.83 -5.76 10.06
CA PHE A 344 -2.38 -5.83 8.70
C PHE A 344 -3.48 -6.90 8.57
N ASN A 345 -4.72 -6.48 8.31
CA ASN A 345 -5.73 -7.39 7.72
C ASN A 345 -6.12 -6.81 6.37
N LYS A 346 -5.82 -7.52 5.28
CA LYS A 346 -6.13 -7.12 3.90
C LYS A 346 -7.58 -6.64 3.83
N PHE A 347 -7.81 -5.36 3.50
CA PHE A 347 -9.17 -4.88 3.23
C PHE A 347 -9.68 -5.61 1.98
N ARG A 348 -10.70 -6.46 2.15
CA ARG A 348 -11.22 -7.31 1.07
C ARG A 348 -12.50 -6.76 0.41
N GLY A 349 -12.92 -5.56 0.79
CA GLY A 349 -14.18 -4.94 0.39
C GLY A 349 -15.16 -4.84 1.56
N THR A 350 -16.36 -4.34 1.28
CA THR A 350 -17.44 -4.23 2.26
C THR A 350 -18.48 -5.33 2.05
N ILE A 351 -18.89 -6.00 3.12
CA ILE A 351 -19.96 -7.00 3.16
C ILE A 351 -21.13 -6.47 3.97
N CYS A 352 -22.32 -6.41 3.39
CA CYS A 352 -23.55 -6.16 4.14
C CYS A 352 -24.21 -7.48 4.51
N VAL A 353 -24.41 -7.73 5.80
CA VAL A 353 -25.14 -8.89 6.33
C VAL A 353 -26.58 -8.46 6.64
N CYS A 354 -27.57 -9.14 6.05
CA CYS A 354 -28.98 -8.82 6.28
C CYS A 354 -29.60 -9.70 7.38
N GLY A 355 -30.22 -9.05 8.37
CA GLY A 355 -30.87 -9.63 9.54
C GLY A 355 -29.94 -9.86 10.74
N GLY A 356 -30.55 -10.19 11.87
CA GLY A 356 -29.89 -10.52 13.15
C GLY A 356 -29.99 -12.00 13.53
N GLY A 357 -30.25 -12.90 12.60
CA GLY A 357 -30.41 -14.34 12.89
C GLY A 357 -29.11 -15.08 13.23
N ASN A 358 -29.20 -16.41 13.39
CA ASN A 358 -28.04 -17.26 13.74
C ASN A 358 -26.86 -17.09 12.77
N ALA A 359 -27.13 -17.09 11.47
CA ALA A 359 -26.09 -16.94 10.45
C ALA A 359 -25.42 -15.56 10.52
N ALA A 360 -26.17 -14.49 10.78
CA ALA A 360 -25.62 -13.15 10.92
C ALA A 360 -24.62 -13.06 12.09
N HIS A 361 -24.94 -13.70 13.22
CA HIS A 361 -24.06 -13.76 14.38
C HIS A 361 -22.74 -14.49 14.10
N VAL A 362 -22.69 -15.37 13.11
CA VAL A 362 -21.44 -16.00 12.63
C VAL A 362 -20.77 -15.13 11.57
N PHE A 363 -21.50 -14.67 10.56
CA PHE A 363 -20.94 -13.95 9.42
C PHE A 363 -20.29 -12.63 9.80
N ILE A 364 -20.87 -11.89 10.76
CA ILE A 364 -20.30 -10.62 11.23
C ILE A 364 -18.85 -10.83 11.72
N PRO A 365 -18.61 -11.62 12.77
CA PRO A 365 -17.26 -11.87 13.24
C PRO A 365 -16.38 -12.63 12.24
N TYR A 366 -16.95 -13.59 11.49
CA TYR A 366 -16.19 -14.35 10.50
C TYR A 366 -15.60 -13.46 9.39
N PHE A 367 -16.40 -12.60 8.77
CA PHE A 367 -15.92 -11.72 7.70
C PHE A 367 -15.06 -10.57 8.21
N SER A 368 -15.36 -10.02 9.40
CA SER A 368 -14.48 -9.03 10.04
C SER A 368 -13.07 -9.60 10.29
N GLN A 369 -12.97 -10.86 10.72
CA GLN A 369 -11.67 -11.55 10.89
C GLN A 369 -10.94 -11.79 9.56
N GLN A 370 -11.68 -11.93 8.45
CA GLN A 370 -11.08 -12.05 7.11
C GLN A 370 -10.66 -10.72 6.49
N GLY A 371 -10.87 -9.60 7.19
CA GLY A 371 -10.50 -8.27 6.73
C GLY A 371 -11.52 -7.60 5.83
N TYR A 372 -12.77 -8.06 5.80
CA TYR A 372 -13.87 -7.28 5.23
C TYR A 372 -14.33 -6.21 6.22
N ASP A 373 -14.75 -5.07 5.71
CA ASP A 373 -15.61 -4.16 6.46
C ASP A 373 -17.02 -4.73 6.46
N VAL A 374 -17.62 -4.91 7.63
CA VAL A 374 -18.94 -5.56 7.75
C VAL A 374 -19.98 -4.55 8.21
N THR A 375 -21.01 -4.38 7.40
CA THR A 375 -22.22 -3.63 7.77
C THR A 375 -23.39 -4.58 8.01
N VAL A 376 -24.38 -4.14 8.78
CA VAL A 376 -25.58 -4.92 9.10
C VAL A 376 -26.83 -4.12 8.77
N PHE A 377 -27.72 -4.72 8.00
CA PHE A 377 -29.06 -4.22 7.73
C PHE A 377 -30.09 -5.16 8.36
N ALA A 378 -30.81 -4.71 9.39
CA ALA A 378 -31.84 -5.49 10.07
C ALA A 378 -33.09 -4.64 10.29
N ASP A 379 -34.10 -4.81 9.44
CA ASP A 379 -35.34 -4.02 9.41
C ASP A 379 -36.50 -4.63 10.23
N PHE A 380 -36.30 -5.81 10.81
CA PHE A 380 -37.34 -6.48 11.59
C PHE A 380 -37.45 -5.87 13.00
N LYS A 381 -38.51 -5.09 13.23
CA LYS A 381 -38.83 -4.47 14.53
C LYS A 381 -37.63 -3.66 15.07
N ASP A 382 -37.17 -3.97 16.27
CA ASP A 382 -36.06 -3.33 16.99
C ASP A 382 -34.76 -4.16 16.91
N GLU A 383 -34.66 -5.12 15.98
CA GLU A 383 -33.55 -6.07 15.88
C GLU A 383 -32.18 -5.37 15.74
N ALA A 384 -32.05 -4.38 14.87
CA ALA A 384 -30.81 -3.63 14.71
C ALA A 384 -30.35 -2.94 15.99
N ALA A 385 -31.29 -2.29 16.70
CA ALA A 385 -31.00 -1.57 17.94
C ALA A 385 -30.60 -2.54 19.07
N ARG A 386 -31.32 -3.66 19.20
CA ARG A 386 -31.00 -4.71 20.18
C ARG A 386 -29.65 -5.36 19.89
N LEU A 387 -29.37 -5.68 18.63
CA LEU A 387 -28.11 -6.28 18.21
C LEU A 387 -26.95 -5.34 18.54
N LYS A 388 -27.10 -4.06 18.19
CA LYS A 388 -26.14 -2.99 18.47
C LYS A 388 -25.84 -2.85 19.96
N ALA A 389 -26.87 -2.66 20.78
CA ALA A 389 -26.70 -2.55 22.23
C ALA A 389 -25.97 -3.76 22.83
N ALA A 390 -26.33 -4.98 22.39
CA ALA A 390 -25.76 -6.20 22.93
C ALA A 390 -24.27 -6.40 22.55
N TYR A 391 -23.88 -6.15 21.30
CA TYR A 391 -22.47 -6.30 20.92
C TYR A 391 -21.61 -5.15 21.44
N GLU A 392 -22.14 -3.93 21.60
CA GLU A 392 -21.41 -2.80 22.19
C GLU A 392 -21.11 -3.06 23.67
N GLU A 393 -22.09 -3.56 24.42
CA GLU A 393 -21.91 -3.97 25.82
C GLU A 393 -20.87 -5.09 25.97
N ASN A 394 -20.82 -6.04 25.01
CA ASN A 394 -19.96 -7.22 25.08
C ASN A 394 -18.59 -7.03 24.40
N GLY A 395 -18.30 -5.87 23.80
CA GLY A 395 -17.09 -5.64 23.01
C GLY A 395 -17.00 -6.46 21.72
N GLY A 396 -18.15 -6.84 21.15
CA GLY A 396 -18.30 -7.61 19.92
C GLY A 396 -19.10 -8.90 20.08
N ILE A 397 -19.46 -9.51 18.95
CA ILE A 397 -20.11 -10.82 18.91
C ILE A 397 -19.01 -11.89 18.96
N GLU A 398 -19.09 -12.78 19.94
CA GLU A 398 -18.17 -13.89 20.12
C GLU A 398 -18.66 -15.15 19.39
N VAL A 399 -17.79 -15.76 18.59
CA VAL A 399 -18.00 -17.08 17.99
C VAL A 399 -17.23 -18.10 18.79
N HIS A 400 -17.94 -19.12 19.25
CA HIS A 400 -17.36 -20.38 19.70
C HIS A 400 -17.36 -21.36 18.52
N ASP A 401 -16.22 -21.49 17.86
CA ASP A 401 -16.03 -22.37 16.72
C ASP A 401 -15.65 -23.77 17.19
N ARG A 402 -16.60 -24.69 17.03
CA ARG A 402 -16.52 -26.11 17.40
C ARG A 402 -16.47 -27.02 16.16
N CYS A 403 -16.14 -26.49 14.98
CA CYS A 403 -16.02 -27.31 13.77
C CYS A 403 -14.93 -28.38 13.93
N ASP A 404 -13.92 -28.13 14.76
CA ASP A 404 -12.98 -29.13 15.27
C ASP A 404 -13.22 -29.33 16.78
N PRO A 405 -13.85 -30.45 17.20
CA PRO A 405 -14.11 -30.73 18.60
C PRO A 405 -12.85 -30.82 19.47
N THR A 406 -11.69 -31.08 18.86
CA THR A 406 -10.40 -31.21 19.55
C THR A 406 -9.64 -29.89 19.67
N ASN A 407 -10.08 -28.85 18.94
CA ASN A 407 -9.44 -27.54 18.90
C ASN A 407 -10.47 -26.42 18.76
N ILE A 408 -11.24 -26.20 19.83
CA ILE A 408 -12.26 -25.15 19.87
C ILE A 408 -11.58 -23.78 19.82
N ARG A 409 -11.97 -22.96 18.84
CA ARG A 409 -11.45 -21.60 18.67
C ARG A 409 -12.50 -20.58 19.09
N THR A 410 -12.04 -19.49 19.69
CA THR A 410 -12.89 -18.35 20.02
C THR A 410 -12.38 -17.10 19.31
N TYR A 411 -13.26 -16.41 18.61
CA TYR A 411 -12.94 -15.13 17.97
C TYR A 411 -14.12 -14.17 18.04
N ARG A 412 -13.83 -12.87 17.93
CA ARG A 412 -14.81 -11.80 18.05
C ARG A 412 -14.80 -10.90 16.82
N GLY A 413 -15.92 -10.22 16.61
CA GLY A 413 -15.99 -9.14 15.64
C GLY A 413 -17.20 -8.25 15.85
N THR A 414 -17.08 -7.04 15.35
CA THR A 414 -18.10 -5.99 15.37
C THR A 414 -18.38 -5.56 13.95
N PRO A 415 -19.64 -5.20 13.63
CA PRO A 415 -19.93 -4.49 12.40
C PRO A 415 -19.55 -3.00 12.56
N SER A 416 -19.16 -2.36 11.47
CA SER A 416 -18.89 -0.91 11.43
C SER A 416 -20.19 -0.08 11.43
N VAL A 417 -21.25 -0.64 10.84
CA VAL A 417 -22.60 -0.05 10.81
C VAL A 417 -23.61 -1.14 11.14
N CYS A 418 -24.58 -0.83 12.01
CA CYS A 418 -25.76 -1.65 12.25
C CYS A 418 -26.99 -0.74 12.21
N SER A 419 -27.84 -0.91 11.20
CA SER A 419 -28.99 -0.04 10.96
C SER A 419 -30.23 -0.83 10.52
N ASN A 420 -31.40 -0.26 10.79
CA ASN A 420 -32.67 -0.70 10.22
C ASN A 420 -33.01 0.02 8.90
N GLN A 421 -32.12 0.90 8.41
CA GLN A 421 -32.25 1.58 7.13
C GLN A 421 -31.20 1.07 6.13
N ALA A 422 -31.65 0.63 4.96
CA ALA A 422 -30.75 0.13 3.91
C ALA A 422 -29.78 1.20 3.41
N ALA A 423 -30.20 2.48 3.42
CA ALA A 423 -29.38 3.62 3.01
C ALA A 423 -28.10 3.79 3.83
N ASP A 424 -28.07 3.30 5.07
CA ASP A 424 -26.89 3.43 5.93
C ASP A 424 -25.89 2.29 5.71
N ALA A 425 -26.39 1.07 5.49
CA ALA A 425 -25.58 -0.14 5.54
C ALA A 425 -25.14 -0.67 4.16
N VAL A 426 -25.88 -0.37 3.10
CA VAL A 426 -25.78 -1.06 1.79
C VAL A 426 -24.95 -0.32 0.73
N PRO A 427 -24.93 1.03 0.63
CA PRO A 427 -24.36 1.73 -0.53
C PRO A 427 -22.89 1.41 -0.88
N GLN A 428 -22.09 1.00 0.10
CA GLN A 428 -20.67 0.67 -0.10
C GLN A 428 -20.42 -0.82 -0.28
N ALA A 429 -21.43 -1.68 -0.07
CA ALA A 429 -21.27 -3.12 -0.04
C ALA A 429 -20.91 -3.68 -1.44
N ASP A 430 -19.77 -4.35 -1.51
CA ASP A 430 -19.36 -5.16 -2.66
C ASP A 430 -20.12 -6.49 -2.69
N TYR A 431 -20.43 -7.02 -1.50
CA TYR A 431 -21.20 -8.24 -1.32
C TYR A 431 -22.36 -8.01 -0.35
N VAL A 432 -23.53 -8.55 -0.65
CA VAL A 432 -24.71 -8.49 0.23
C VAL A 432 -25.16 -9.91 0.54
N ILE A 433 -25.27 -10.25 1.82
CA ILE A 433 -25.59 -11.60 2.28
C ILE A 433 -26.98 -11.59 2.90
N VAL A 434 -27.94 -12.15 2.16
CA VAL A 434 -29.34 -12.28 2.57
C VAL A 434 -29.56 -13.67 3.13
N ALA A 435 -29.34 -13.82 4.44
CA ALA A 435 -29.49 -15.08 5.18
C ALA A 435 -30.75 -15.06 6.04
N LEU A 436 -31.92 -15.11 5.40
CA LEU A 436 -33.22 -14.83 6.03
C LEU A 436 -34.23 -15.96 5.78
N PRO A 437 -35.26 -16.10 6.64
CA PRO A 437 -36.40 -16.95 6.34
C PRO A 437 -37.03 -16.56 5.00
N SER A 438 -37.51 -17.55 4.24
CA SER A 438 -38.04 -17.36 2.87
C SER A 438 -39.11 -16.26 2.76
N PHE A 439 -39.97 -16.11 3.78
CA PHE A 439 -41.02 -15.09 3.82
C PHE A 439 -40.50 -13.65 3.90
N ALA A 440 -39.28 -13.42 4.41
CA ALA A 440 -38.71 -12.08 4.60
C ALA A 440 -37.92 -11.59 3.38
N ILE A 441 -37.46 -12.50 2.53
CA ILE A 441 -36.51 -12.20 1.45
C ILE A 441 -37.07 -11.18 0.46
N LYS A 442 -38.33 -11.29 0.05
CA LYS A 442 -38.94 -10.36 -0.92
C LYS A 442 -38.91 -8.91 -0.44
N ASN A 443 -39.30 -8.68 0.81
CA ASN A 443 -39.36 -7.34 1.40
C ASN A 443 -37.95 -6.77 1.54
N VAL A 444 -37.00 -7.55 2.07
CA VAL A 444 -35.61 -7.12 2.24
C VAL A 444 -34.97 -6.80 0.89
N LEU A 445 -35.07 -7.68 -0.11
CA LEU A 445 -34.52 -7.41 -1.45
C LEU A 445 -35.11 -6.15 -2.07
N THR A 446 -36.40 -5.89 -1.86
CA THR A 446 -37.07 -4.69 -2.37
C THR A 446 -36.51 -3.42 -1.71
N GLY A 447 -36.28 -3.45 -0.39
CA GLY A 447 -35.66 -2.34 0.34
C GLY A 447 -34.19 -2.11 0.00
N LEU A 448 -33.45 -3.18 -0.33
CA LEU A 448 -32.03 -3.10 -0.71
C LEU A 448 -31.83 -2.54 -2.13
N LYS A 449 -32.72 -2.88 -3.07
CA LYS A 449 -32.59 -2.59 -4.51
C LYS A 449 -32.12 -1.17 -4.86
N PRO A 450 -32.67 -0.09 -4.25
CA PRO A 450 -32.24 1.28 -4.57
C PRO A 450 -30.80 1.61 -4.16
N HIS A 451 -30.25 0.86 -3.20
CA HIS A 451 -28.97 1.14 -2.57
C HIS A 451 -27.83 0.21 -3.02
N LEU A 452 -28.13 -0.76 -3.91
CA LEU A 452 -27.12 -1.67 -4.43
C LEU A 452 -26.10 -0.94 -5.31
N LYS A 453 -24.82 -1.14 -4.98
CA LYS A 453 -23.66 -0.64 -5.74
C LYS A 453 -23.56 -1.34 -7.11
N GLN A 454 -23.08 -0.61 -8.11
CA GLN A 454 -22.71 -1.19 -9.41
C GLN A 454 -21.62 -2.27 -9.22
N GLY A 455 -21.85 -3.45 -9.78
CA GLY A 455 -20.98 -4.61 -9.66
C GLY A 455 -21.15 -5.43 -8.39
N ALA A 456 -22.11 -5.10 -7.51
CA ALA A 456 -22.34 -5.83 -6.27
C ALA A 456 -22.83 -7.27 -6.52
N VAL A 457 -22.42 -8.19 -5.65
CA VAL A 457 -22.90 -9.58 -5.65
C VAL A 457 -23.84 -9.81 -4.47
N VAL A 458 -25.08 -10.20 -4.76
CA VAL A 458 -26.11 -10.50 -3.76
C VAL A 458 -26.20 -12.02 -3.57
N PHE A 459 -25.74 -12.49 -2.41
CA PHE A 459 -25.87 -13.88 -1.99
C PHE A 459 -27.18 -14.10 -1.25
N ILE A 460 -27.91 -15.15 -1.63
CA ILE A 460 -29.21 -15.46 -1.03
C ILE A 460 -29.19 -16.88 -0.43
N MET A 461 -29.63 -16.96 0.83
CA MET A 461 -29.70 -18.19 1.61
C MET A 461 -31.07 -18.30 2.30
N PRO A 462 -31.82 -19.40 2.08
CA PRO A 462 -31.50 -20.53 1.19
C PRO A 462 -31.62 -20.16 -0.31
N GLY A 463 -30.74 -20.72 -1.15
CA GLY A 463 -30.59 -20.31 -2.55
C GLY A 463 -31.42 -21.04 -3.62
N GLN A 464 -32.34 -21.95 -3.27
CA GLN A 464 -33.13 -22.74 -4.23
C GLN A 464 -34.59 -22.90 -3.80
N GLY A 465 -35.47 -23.12 -4.78
CA GLY A 465 -36.93 -23.18 -4.57
C GLY A 465 -37.53 -21.78 -4.69
N GLY A 466 -38.67 -21.49 -4.06
CA GLY A 466 -39.39 -20.21 -4.25
C GLY A 466 -38.57 -18.91 -4.10
N VAL A 467 -37.40 -18.98 -3.45
CA VAL A 467 -36.48 -17.85 -3.25
C VAL A 467 -35.79 -17.41 -4.55
N ASP A 468 -35.48 -18.31 -5.49
CA ASP A 468 -34.86 -17.94 -6.77
C ASP A 468 -35.82 -17.13 -7.67
N TYR A 469 -37.10 -17.50 -7.67
CA TYR A 469 -38.18 -16.77 -8.33
C TYR A 469 -38.36 -15.38 -7.71
N VAL A 470 -38.35 -15.26 -6.38
CA VAL A 470 -38.45 -13.97 -5.68
C VAL A 470 -37.26 -13.08 -6.00
N ALA A 471 -36.04 -13.62 -6.00
CA ALA A 471 -34.85 -12.85 -6.33
C ALA A 471 -34.89 -12.35 -7.78
N LYS A 472 -35.31 -13.20 -8.71
CA LYS A 472 -35.49 -12.85 -10.12
C LYS A 472 -36.62 -11.84 -10.33
N GLU A 473 -37.71 -11.91 -9.56
CA GLU A 473 -38.81 -10.96 -9.57
C GLU A 473 -38.33 -9.56 -9.14
N VAL A 474 -37.56 -9.47 -8.06
CA VAL A 474 -37.17 -8.18 -7.47
C VAL A 474 -35.95 -7.56 -8.16
N LEU A 475 -34.90 -8.34 -8.37
CA LEU A 475 -33.58 -7.88 -8.87
C LEU A 475 -33.32 -8.22 -10.34
N GLY A 476 -34.24 -8.91 -11.02
CA GLY A 476 -34.01 -9.38 -12.40
C GLY A 476 -33.69 -8.28 -13.40
N ASP A 477 -34.28 -7.09 -13.26
CA ASP A 477 -33.94 -5.93 -14.09
C ASP A 477 -32.52 -5.43 -13.84
N GLU A 478 -32.10 -5.37 -12.58
CA GLU A 478 -30.76 -4.93 -12.19
C GLU A 478 -29.69 -5.92 -12.70
N CYS A 479 -30.01 -7.23 -12.68
CA CYS A 479 -29.15 -8.26 -13.27
C CYS A 479 -29.05 -8.13 -14.79
N ARG A 480 -30.18 -7.92 -15.49
CA ARG A 480 -30.18 -7.71 -16.95
C ARG A 480 -29.42 -6.45 -17.36
N ALA A 481 -29.46 -5.40 -16.54
CA ALA A 481 -28.70 -4.18 -16.72
C ALA A 481 -27.20 -4.34 -16.38
N GLY A 482 -26.76 -5.52 -15.91
CA GLY A 482 -25.38 -5.75 -15.46
C GLY A 482 -25.00 -4.97 -14.21
N LYS A 483 -25.97 -4.43 -13.47
CA LYS A 483 -25.71 -3.66 -12.25
C LYS A 483 -25.30 -4.57 -11.09
N VAL A 484 -25.92 -5.74 -10.96
CA VAL A 484 -25.65 -6.69 -9.87
C VAL A 484 -25.65 -8.13 -10.36
N SER A 485 -24.92 -8.99 -9.65
CA SER A 485 -25.01 -10.45 -9.81
C SER A 485 -25.73 -11.06 -8.62
N VAL A 486 -26.61 -12.04 -8.84
CA VAL A 486 -27.29 -12.78 -7.76
C VAL A 486 -26.77 -14.21 -7.73
N ALA A 487 -26.42 -14.69 -6.53
CA ALA A 487 -25.93 -16.04 -6.29
C ALA A 487 -26.72 -16.72 -5.17
N GLY A 488 -27.42 -17.82 -5.49
CA GLY A 488 -28.04 -18.67 -4.49
C GLY A 488 -27.02 -19.61 -3.84
N ILE A 489 -27.00 -19.69 -2.51
CA ILE A 489 -26.13 -20.62 -1.78
C ILE A 489 -26.94 -21.83 -1.32
N ILE A 490 -26.50 -23.02 -1.74
CA ILE A 490 -27.08 -24.31 -1.36
C ILE A 490 -26.02 -25.43 -1.26
N PRO A 491 -26.24 -26.42 -0.38
CA PRO A 491 -26.94 -26.32 0.91
C PRO A 491 -26.36 -25.23 1.84
N MET A 492 -27.04 -25.00 2.98
CA MET A 492 -26.57 -24.06 4.00
C MET A 492 -25.10 -24.31 4.36
N PRO A 493 -24.26 -23.26 4.40
CA PRO A 493 -22.81 -23.44 4.54
C PRO A 493 -22.36 -23.74 5.99
N LEU A 494 -23.27 -23.64 6.96
CA LEU A 494 -22.94 -23.67 8.38
C LEU A 494 -24.10 -24.20 9.24
N ASN A 495 -23.75 -24.82 10.37
CA ASN A 495 -24.66 -25.16 11.46
C ASN A 495 -24.29 -24.32 12.69
N CYS A 496 -25.19 -23.46 13.17
CA CYS A 496 -24.91 -22.59 14.30
C CYS A 496 -26.16 -22.27 15.13
N ARG A 497 -25.93 -21.86 16.38
CA ARG A 497 -26.98 -21.46 17.31
C ARG A 497 -26.52 -20.28 18.16
N ILE A 498 -27.32 -19.24 18.24
CA ILE A 498 -27.10 -18.13 19.17
C ILE A 498 -27.25 -18.67 20.60
N ASP A 499 -26.23 -18.43 21.43
CA ASP A 499 -26.28 -18.68 22.87
C ASP A 499 -26.81 -17.44 23.59
N ALA A 500 -26.29 -16.27 23.22
CA ALA A 500 -26.69 -14.98 23.78
C ALA A 500 -26.79 -13.96 22.64
N PHE A 501 -27.99 -13.44 22.40
CA PHE A 501 -28.26 -12.54 21.28
C PHE A 501 -27.35 -11.29 21.34
N GLY A 502 -26.69 -11.01 20.23
CA GLY A 502 -25.69 -9.97 20.03
C GLY A 502 -24.39 -10.13 20.82
N LYS A 503 -24.24 -11.21 21.60
CA LYS A 503 -23.06 -11.43 22.44
C LYS A 503 -22.29 -12.68 22.04
N LYS A 504 -22.98 -13.80 21.78
CA LYS A 504 -22.34 -15.10 21.62
C LYS A 504 -23.13 -16.06 20.72
N VAL A 505 -22.41 -16.76 19.84
CA VAL A 505 -22.94 -17.81 18.97
C VAL A 505 -22.03 -19.03 18.98
N GLN A 506 -22.64 -20.21 18.92
CA GLN A 506 -21.96 -21.49 18.71
C GLN A 506 -21.96 -21.83 17.23
N LEU A 507 -20.78 -21.95 16.63
CA LEU A 507 -20.60 -22.51 15.29
C LEU A 507 -20.23 -23.98 15.45
N ALA A 508 -21.15 -24.88 15.10
CA ALA A 508 -20.99 -26.32 15.30
C ALA A 508 -20.31 -27.01 14.10
N ALA A 509 -20.54 -26.52 12.88
CA ALA A 509 -19.93 -27.07 11.67
C ALA A 509 -19.93 -26.05 10.52
N LEU A 510 -18.97 -26.20 9.61
CA LEU A 510 -18.94 -25.57 8.29
C LEU A 510 -19.01 -26.66 7.21
N LYS A 511 -19.41 -26.30 5.99
CA LYS A 511 -19.70 -27.33 4.98
C LYS A 511 -18.54 -28.26 4.60
N ALA A 512 -17.29 -27.78 4.68
CA ALA A 512 -16.12 -28.61 4.46
C ALA A 512 -15.91 -29.69 5.56
N THR A 513 -16.65 -29.61 6.67
CA THR A 513 -16.56 -30.52 7.84
C THR A 513 -17.87 -31.26 8.13
N TYR A 514 -18.83 -31.29 7.19
CA TYR A 514 -19.93 -32.25 7.30
C TYR A 514 -19.36 -33.63 6.97
N ASP A 515 -19.15 -34.46 7.99
CA ASP A 515 -19.17 -35.90 7.80
C ASP A 515 -20.66 -36.28 7.77
N LEU A 516 -21.21 -36.53 6.58
CA LEU A 516 -22.62 -36.88 6.39
C LEU A 516 -22.87 -38.34 6.73
#